data_AF-A0A067MBQ7-F1
#
_entry.id   AF-A0A067MBQ7-F1
#
_cell.length_a   1.000
_cell.length_b   1.000
_cell.length_c   1.000
_cell.angle_alpha   90.00
_cell.angle_beta   90.00
_cell.angle_gamma   90.00
#
_symmetry.space_group_name_H-M   'P 1'
#
loop_
_entity.id
_entity.type
_entity.pdbx_description
1 polymer ?
#
loop_
_entity_poly.entity_id
_entity_poly.type
_entity_poly.pdbx_seq_one_letter_code
_entity_poly.pdbx_strand_id
1 'polypeptide(L)'
;MKCLTRLCNGEGDKSKCNYCHNRPKFKSYNQCGQTCRNLSREACLMCRCRPRLGKYHFCGRTCKKIAMGTTPRILKVPRDHVTWKMVETKFNQSWNPPPRRTTPRPTIKYVYKVVENQTFLSPYDSYKKRVGKERFCYHGTSRACQLGNIGQTKLCNQSTCGICGVLKTSYKVGVANASGGFGAGVYTSTASNKAHEYIGSNGAMLLNKVCLGNVYNASHFRQVTSLPPGYNSVVFNNDGGQTNETIVYENDAIRPVFLIVF
;
A
#
# COMPACT_ATOMS: atom_id res chain seq x y z
N MET A 1 -8.10 18.39 23.97
CA MET A 1 -7.58 17.17 23.28
C MET A 1 -8.57 16.00 23.18
N LYS A 2 -9.59 15.89 24.05
CA LYS A 2 -10.53 14.76 24.07
C LYS A 2 -11.36 14.60 22.78
N CYS A 3 -11.92 15.69 22.23
CA CYS A 3 -12.79 15.65 21.04
C CYS A 3 -12.07 15.12 19.78
N LEU A 4 -10.87 15.64 19.46
CA LEU A 4 -10.09 15.15 18.31
C LEU A 4 -9.71 13.66 18.45
N THR A 5 -9.39 13.22 19.67
CA THR A 5 -9.04 11.82 19.93
C THR A 5 -10.23 10.89 19.69
N ARG A 6 -11.40 11.23 20.22
CA ARG A 6 -12.66 10.50 19.96
C ARG A 6 -12.98 10.44 18.48
N LEU A 7 -12.83 11.56 17.77
CA LEU A 7 -13.02 11.64 16.33
C LEU A 7 -12.08 10.71 15.57
N CYS A 8 -10.78 10.72 15.90
CA CYS A 8 -9.78 9.84 15.31
C CYS A 8 -10.03 8.36 15.61
N ASN A 9 -10.66 8.04 16.74
CA ASN A 9 -11.05 6.67 17.10
C ASN A 9 -12.36 6.23 16.41
N GLY A 10 -12.99 7.11 15.62
CA GLY A 10 -14.24 6.79 14.91
C GLY A 10 -15.49 6.90 15.78
N GLU A 11 -15.39 7.53 16.96
CA GLU A 11 -16.50 7.74 17.90
C GLU A 11 -17.35 8.99 17.59
N GLY A 12 -17.20 9.58 16.40
CA GLY A 12 -18.02 10.70 15.97
C GLY A 12 -19.46 10.27 15.60
N ASP A 13 -20.41 11.18 15.74
CA ASP A 13 -21.80 10.96 15.32
C ASP A 13 -21.86 10.65 13.81
N LYS A 14 -22.23 9.40 13.48
CA LYS A 14 -22.29 8.89 12.11
C LYS A 14 -23.40 9.53 11.28
N SER A 15 -24.35 10.23 11.89
CA SER A 15 -25.39 11.02 11.20
C SER A 15 -24.85 12.36 10.67
N LYS A 16 -23.73 12.84 11.22
CA LYS A 16 -23.13 14.13 10.85
C LYS A 16 -22.16 14.01 9.68
N CYS A 17 -21.94 15.14 9.04
CA CYS A 17 -20.93 15.36 8.01
C CYS A 17 -19.57 14.85 8.49
N ASN A 18 -18.93 13.99 7.71
CA ASN A 18 -17.64 13.40 8.07
C ASN A 18 -16.44 14.37 7.91
N TYR A 19 -16.70 15.64 7.56
CA TYR A 19 -15.69 16.69 7.48
C TYR A 19 -15.88 17.73 8.59
N CYS A 20 -17.02 18.44 8.62
CA CYS A 20 -17.24 19.46 9.65
C CYS A 20 -17.76 18.90 10.98
N HIS A 21 -18.28 17.67 10.99
CA HIS A 21 -18.84 16.99 12.16
C HIS A 21 -19.91 17.77 12.93
N ASN A 22 -20.56 18.75 12.29
CA ASN A 22 -21.53 19.64 12.92
C ASN A 22 -22.93 19.53 12.29
N ARG A 23 -23.00 19.49 10.95
CA ARG A 23 -24.26 19.45 10.19
C ARG A 23 -24.60 18.03 9.74
N PRO A 24 -25.89 17.67 9.55
CA PRO A 24 -26.29 16.40 8.97
C PRO A 24 -25.68 16.15 7.58
N LYS A 25 -25.58 14.88 7.19
CA LYS A 25 -25.21 14.47 5.83
C LYS A 25 -26.26 14.90 4.81
N PHE A 26 -25.83 15.27 3.61
CA PHE A 26 -26.73 15.68 2.53
C PHE A 26 -26.99 14.53 1.56
N LYS A 27 -28.24 14.07 1.46
CA LYS A 27 -28.66 12.98 0.57
C LYS A 27 -27.75 11.74 0.73
N SER A 28 -27.20 11.24 -0.38
CA SER A 28 -26.28 10.10 -0.43
C SER A 28 -24.81 10.45 -0.09
N TYR A 29 -24.50 11.71 0.20
CA TYR A 29 -23.13 12.14 0.48
C TYR A 29 -22.77 12.01 1.95
N ASN A 30 -21.49 11.74 2.23
CA ASN A 30 -20.98 11.75 3.60
C ASN A 30 -20.74 13.17 4.16
N GLN A 31 -20.98 14.21 3.38
CA GLN A 31 -20.77 15.61 3.74
C GLN A 31 -22.08 16.40 3.70
N CYS A 32 -22.14 17.52 4.42
CA CYS A 32 -23.33 18.37 4.53
C CYS A 32 -23.58 19.31 3.35
N GLY A 33 -22.68 19.37 2.36
CA GLY A 33 -22.79 20.30 1.24
C GLY A 33 -21.51 20.36 0.40
N GLN A 34 -21.55 21.12 -0.71
CA GLN A 34 -20.46 21.17 -1.69
C GLN A 34 -19.11 21.59 -1.09
N THR A 35 -19.09 22.60 -0.21
CA THR A 35 -17.86 23.06 0.44
C THR A 35 -17.19 21.94 1.24
N CYS A 36 -17.94 21.24 2.09
CA CYS A 36 -17.41 20.10 2.85
C CYS A 36 -16.99 18.95 1.93
N ARG A 37 -17.72 18.70 0.83
CA ARG A 37 -17.30 17.70 -0.18
C ARG A 37 -15.94 18.04 -0.75
N ASN A 38 -15.75 19.28 -1.23
CA ASN A 38 -14.50 19.73 -1.81
C ASN A 38 -13.34 19.62 -0.82
N LEU A 39 -13.53 20.12 0.41
CA LEU A 39 -12.49 20.06 1.45
C LEU A 39 -12.17 18.61 1.87
N SER A 40 -13.16 17.70 1.84
CA SER A 40 -12.94 16.29 2.19
C SER A 40 -12.01 15.54 1.24
N ARG A 41 -11.83 16.02 0.01
CA ARG A 41 -10.93 15.42 -1.00
C ARG A 41 -9.46 15.52 -0.61
N GLU A 42 -9.13 16.49 0.24
CA GLU A 42 -7.78 16.80 0.73
C GLU A 42 -7.67 16.61 2.24
N ALA A 43 -8.68 16.01 2.89
CA ALA A 43 -8.73 15.91 4.34
C ALA A 43 -7.75 14.87 4.90
N CYS A 44 -7.21 15.15 6.08
CA CYS A 44 -6.42 14.21 6.87
C CYS A 44 -7.10 12.83 6.95
N LEU A 45 -6.35 11.77 6.64
CA LEU A 45 -6.89 10.41 6.62
C LEU A 45 -7.28 9.88 8.01
N MET A 46 -6.80 10.51 9.07
CA MET A 46 -7.11 10.12 10.45
C MET A 46 -8.34 10.86 10.98
N CYS A 47 -8.30 12.19 11.07
CA CYS A 47 -9.39 12.96 11.67
C CYS A 47 -10.50 13.35 10.69
N ARG A 48 -10.24 13.36 9.38
CA ARG A 48 -11.21 13.78 8.34
C ARG A 48 -11.72 15.22 8.42
N CYS A 49 -11.33 15.99 9.43
CA CYS A 49 -11.91 17.30 9.70
C CYS A 49 -11.02 18.50 9.37
N ARG A 50 -9.80 18.26 8.87
CA ARG A 50 -8.81 19.28 8.51
C ARG A 50 -8.07 18.85 7.25
N PRO A 51 -7.60 19.78 6.41
CA PRO A 51 -6.76 19.45 5.27
C PRO A 51 -5.48 18.73 5.72
N ARG A 52 -4.95 17.86 4.87
CA ARG A 52 -3.65 17.23 5.07
C ARG A 52 -2.53 18.28 5.01
N LEU A 53 -1.45 18.04 5.75
CA LEU A 53 -0.30 18.95 5.74
C LEU A 53 0.59 18.65 4.52
N GLY A 54 0.50 19.47 3.46
CA GLY A 54 1.31 19.31 2.25
C GLY A 54 1.27 17.88 1.73
N LYS A 55 2.43 17.25 1.49
CA LYS A 55 2.56 15.87 0.99
C LYS A 55 2.19 14.76 1.99
N TYR A 56 1.97 15.09 3.27
CA TYR A 56 1.65 14.09 4.29
C TYR A 56 0.18 13.66 4.20
N HIS A 57 -0.16 12.49 4.77
CA HIS A 57 -1.55 12.02 4.83
C HIS A 57 -2.33 12.50 6.06
N PHE A 58 -1.67 13.25 6.95
CA PHE A 58 -2.21 13.72 8.21
C PHE A 58 -2.12 15.25 8.30
N CYS A 59 -3.04 15.88 9.03
CA CYS A 59 -3.05 17.34 9.21
C CYS A 59 -1.98 17.85 10.19
N GLY A 60 -1.35 16.95 10.97
CA GLY A 60 -0.34 17.34 11.95
C GLY A 60 0.15 16.17 12.81
N ARG A 61 1.07 16.49 13.74
CA ARG A 61 1.76 15.51 14.61
C ARG A 61 0.78 14.69 15.46
N THR A 62 -0.29 15.30 15.97
CA THR A 62 -1.28 14.61 16.80
C THR A 62 -1.97 13.48 16.03
N CYS A 63 -2.54 13.77 14.85
CA CYS A 63 -3.17 12.75 14.01
C CYS A 63 -2.19 11.66 13.57
N LYS A 64 -0.94 12.03 13.27
CA LYS A 64 0.13 11.06 12.98
C LYS A 64 0.36 10.14 14.18
N LYS A 65 0.52 10.69 15.39
CA LYS A 65 0.77 9.91 16.62
C LYS A 65 -0.39 8.97 16.95
N ILE A 66 -1.64 9.43 16.85
CA ILE A 66 -2.82 8.56 17.09
C ILE A 66 -2.88 7.44 16.05
N ALA A 67 -2.65 7.76 14.77
CA ALA A 67 -2.62 6.75 13.71
C ALA A 67 -1.52 5.69 13.96
N MET A 68 -0.34 6.12 14.43
CA MET A 68 0.79 5.24 14.74
C MET A 68 0.63 4.47 16.06
N GLY A 69 -0.20 4.93 17.00
CA GLY A 69 -0.40 4.29 18.30
C GLY A 69 -1.18 2.98 18.24
N THR A 70 -1.78 2.64 17.09
CA THR A 70 -2.61 1.44 16.90
C THR A 70 -2.10 0.57 15.74
N THR A 71 -0.81 0.64 15.47
CA THR A 71 -0.18 -0.09 14.36
C THR A 71 0.03 -1.56 14.69
N PRO A 72 0.00 -2.45 13.69
CA PRO A 72 -0.27 -2.19 12.28
C PRO A 72 -1.76 -1.89 12.03
N ARG A 73 -2.03 -0.79 11.33
CA ARG A 73 -3.39 -0.29 11.06
C ARG A 73 -3.54 0.03 9.59
N ILE A 74 -4.75 -0.17 9.07
CA ILE A 74 -5.13 0.34 7.75
C ILE A 74 -6.21 1.42 7.90
N LEU A 75 -6.05 2.52 7.16
CA LEU A 75 -7.01 3.62 7.12
C LEU A 75 -7.66 3.68 5.74
N LYS A 76 -8.98 3.50 5.67
CA LYS A 76 -9.71 3.58 4.39
C LYS A 76 -9.47 4.92 3.73
N VAL A 77 -9.05 4.95 2.48
CA VAL A 77 -8.97 6.17 1.69
C VAL A 77 -10.33 6.37 0.99
N PRO A 78 -11.01 7.51 1.14
CA PRO A 78 -12.24 7.79 0.42
C PRO A 78 -11.99 7.85 -1.09
N ARG A 79 -12.95 7.38 -1.90
CA ARG A 79 -12.82 7.28 -3.37
C ARG A 79 -12.48 8.61 -4.05
N ASP A 80 -13.04 9.71 -3.53
CA ASP A 80 -12.82 11.05 -4.09
C ASP A 80 -11.58 11.77 -3.51
N HIS A 81 -10.84 11.11 -2.61
CA HIS A 81 -9.67 11.69 -1.98
C HIS A 81 -8.47 11.67 -2.94
N VAL A 82 -7.62 12.70 -2.93
CA VAL A 82 -6.48 12.79 -3.85
C VAL A 82 -5.49 11.64 -3.71
N THR A 83 -5.32 11.09 -2.51
CA THR A 83 -4.51 9.87 -2.30
C THR A 83 -5.12 8.65 -2.99
N TRP A 84 -6.45 8.54 -3.06
CA TRP A 84 -7.09 7.46 -3.82
C TRP A 84 -6.77 7.61 -5.30
N LYS A 85 -6.99 8.81 -5.84
CA LYS A 85 -6.73 9.13 -7.24
C LYS A 85 -5.29 8.86 -7.63
N MET A 86 -4.34 9.22 -6.77
CA MET A 86 -2.93 8.89 -6.96
C MET A 86 -2.68 7.37 -7.07
N VAL A 87 -3.28 6.56 -6.19
CA VAL A 87 -3.13 5.09 -6.25
C VAL A 87 -3.80 4.51 -7.50
N GLU A 88 -5.00 4.97 -7.82
CA GLU A 88 -5.76 4.55 -9.01
C GLU A 88 -5.02 4.90 -10.31
N THR A 89 -4.54 6.13 -10.45
CA THR A 89 -3.74 6.56 -11.60
C THR A 89 -2.49 5.71 -11.75
N LYS A 90 -1.73 5.50 -10.66
CA LYS A 90 -0.53 4.64 -10.70
C LYS A 90 -0.85 3.23 -11.15
N PHE A 91 -1.89 2.62 -10.57
CA PHE A 91 -2.31 1.26 -10.90
C PHE A 91 -2.71 1.14 -12.37
N ASN A 92 -3.49 2.10 -12.87
CA ASN A 92 -3.98 2.11 -14.24
C ASN A 92 -2.85 2.33 -15.26
N GLN A 93 -1.90 3.21 -14.96
CA GLN A 93 -0.76 3.49 -15.84
C GLN A 93 0.24 2.34 -15.90
N SER A 94 0.36 1.57 -14.81
CA SER A 94 1.23 0.39 -14.78
C SER A 94 0.53 -0.90 -15.23
N TRP A 95 -0.75 -0.84 -15.62
CA TRP A 95 -1.47 -1.99 -16.14
C TRP A 95 -1.25 -2.09 -17.65
N ASN A 96 -0.25 -2.87 -18.05
CA ASN A 96 0.16 -2.99 -19.44
C ASN A 96 0.58 -4.45 -19.74
N PRO A 97 -0.38 -5.39 -19.80
CA PRO A 97 -0.07 -6.77 -20.12
C PRO A 97 0.45 -6.88 -21.56
N PRO A 98 1.39 -7.81 -21.84
CA PRO A 98 1.91 -7.99 -23.18
C PRO A 98 0.81 -8.46 -24.16
N PRO A 99 0.93 -8.20 -25.48
CA PRO A 99 -0.13 -8.54 -26.45
C PRO A 99 -0.57 -10.01 -26.42
N ARG A 100 0.37 -10.92 -26.10
CA ARG A 100 0.15 -12.35 -25.94
C ARG A 100 -0.62 -12.76 -24.67
N ARG A 101 -0.92 -11.82 -23.76
CA ARG A 101 -1.67 -12.02 -22.52
C ARG A 101 -2.78 -10.97 -22.42
N THR A 102 -4.01 -11.37 -22.67
CA THR A 102 -5.17 -10.49 -22.50
C THR A 102 -5.75 -10.66 -21.10
N THR A 103 -5.27 -9.86 -20.14
CA THR A 103 -5.84 -9.81 -18.79
C THR A 103 -6.62 -8.50 -18.62
N PRO A 104 -7.95 -8.54 -18.43
CA PRO A 104 -8.75 -7.36 -18.15
C PRO A 104 -8.27 -6.64 -16.90
N ARG A 105 -8.22 -5.31 -16.94
CA ARG A 105 -7.86 -4.51 -15.77
C ARG A 105 -8.96 -4.61 -14.70
N PRO A 106 -8.66 -5.08 -13.49
CA PRO A 106 -9.65 -5.18 -12.43
C PRO A 106 -10.07 -3.79 -11.95
N THR A 107 -11.31 -3.70 -11.45
CA THR A 107 -11.82 -2.46 -10.86
C THR A 107 -11.37 -2.36 -9.42
N ILE A 108 -10.75 -1.24 -9.04
CA ILE A 108 -10.40 -0.97 -7.64
C ILE A 108 -11.69 -0.66 -6.85
N LYS A 109 -12.02 -1.51 -5.88
CA LYS A 109 -13.15 -1.33 -4.95
C LYS A 109 -12.78 -0.50 -3.74
N TYR A 110 -11.63 -0.77 -3.12
CA TYR A 110 -11.14 -0.09 -1.92
C TYR A 110 -9.62 0.14 -1.95
N VAL A 111 -9.19 1.26 -1.39
CA VAL A 111 -7.79 1.59 -1.11
C VAL A 111 -7.69 1.93 0.37
N TYR A 112 -6.67 1.40 1.02
CA TYR A 112 -6.34 1.74 2.40
C TYR A 112 -4.89 2.22 2.49
N LYS A 113 -4.65 3.25 3.29
CA LYS A 113 -3.30 3.63 3.71
C LYS A 113 -2.87 2.69 4.82
N VAL A 114 -1.75 2.00 4.62
CA VAL A 114 -1.08 1.25 5.68
C VAL A 114 -0.35 2.23 6.59
N VAL A 115 -0.55 2.10 7.90
CA VAL A 115 0.13 2.90 8.92
C VAL A 115 1.02 1.97 9.73
N GLU A 116 2.30 2.33 9.78
CA GLU A 116 3.35 1.67 10.54
C GLU A 116 3.90 2.64 11.59
N ASN A 117 4.37 2.11 12.72
CA ASN A 117 4.99 2.90 13.78
C ASN A 117 6.49 3.10 13.50
N GLN A 118 7.16 3.81 14.41
CA GLN A 118 8.58 4.12 14.26
C GLN A 118 9.48 2.86 14.32
N THR A 119 9.06 1.80 15.02
CA THR A 119 9.79 0.53 15.08
C THR A 119 9.88 -0.12 13.70
N PHE A 120 8.81 -0.13 12.93
CA PHE A 120 8.82 -0.64 11.55
C PHE A 120 9.54 0.31 10.59
N LEU A 121 9.40 1.62 10.78
CA LEU A 121 9.91 2.63 9.83
C LEU A 121 11.41 2.93 10.00
N SER A 122 11.98 2.87 11.21
CA SER A 122 13.38 3.29 11.43
C SER A 122 14.41 2.43 10.69
N PRO A 123 14.29 1.09 10.65
CA PRO A 123 15.21 0.27 9.86
C PRO A 123 15.11 0.57 8.36
N TYR A 124 13.89 0.76 7.85
CA TYR A 124 13.65 1.18 6.46
C TYR A 124 14.23 2.55 6.15
N ASP A 125 14.04 3.55 7.02
CA ASP A 125 14.56 4.90 6.83
C ASP A 125 16.11 4.89 6.81
N SER A 126 16.72 4.04 7.63
CA SER A 126 18.17 3.83 7.67
C SER A 126 18.68 3.14 6.40
N TYR A 127 18.00 2.07 5.95
CA TYR A 127 18.30 1.41 4.68
C TYR A 127 18.16 2.38 3.51
N LYS A 128 17.06 3.14 3.46
CA LYS A 128 16.81 4.15 2.43
C LYS A 128 17.88 5.23 2.40
N LYS A 129 18.35 5.72 3.57
CA LYS A 129 19.41 6.72 3.63
C LYS A 129 20.73 6.19 3.06
N ARG A 130 21.03 4.90 3.30
CA ARG A 130 22.24 4.22 2.81
C ARG A 130 22.16 3.88 1.32
N VAL A 131 21.01 3.37 0.87
CA VAL A 131 20.86 2.69 -0.44
C VAL A 131 20.12 3.55 -1.46
N GLY A 132 19.10 4.30 -1.04
CA GLY A 132 18.38 5.24 -1.91
C GLY A 132 17.55 4.58 -3.03
N LYS A 133 17.30 5.37 -4.09
CA LYS A 133 16.53 5.01 -5.30
C LYS A 133 15.18 4.35 -4.98
N GLU A 134 14.42 5.00 -4.11
CA GLU A 134 13.07 4.57 -3.74
C GLU A 134 12.11 4.69 -4.93
N ARG A 135 11.35 3.63 -5.20
CA ARG A 135 10.25 3.64 -6.16
C ARG A 135 9.03 2.90 -5.64
N PHE A 136 7.90 3.10 -6.29
CA PHE A 136 6.70 2.30 -6.04
C PHE A 136 6.76 0.98 -6.83
N CYS A 137 6.51 -0.13 -6.14
CA CYS A 137 6.31 -1.45 -6.75
C CYS A 137 5.11 -2.17 -6.12
N TYR A 138 4.44 -3.00 -6.91
CA TYR A 138 3.30 -3.82 -6.53
C TYR A 138 3.75 -5.19 -6.04
N HIS A 139 3.05 -5.72 -5.05
CA HIS A 139 3.23 -7.06 -4.53
C HIS A 139 1.87 -7.75 -4.43
N GLY A 140 1.69 -8.82 -5.19
CA GLY A 140 0.56 -9.73 -5.07
C GLY A 140 0.91 -10.90 -4.17
N THR A 141 -0.03 -11.29 -3.31
CA THR A 141 0.09 -12.47 -2.45
C THR A 141 -1.30 -12.94 -2.01
N SER A 142 -1.39 -14.09 -1.36
CA SER A 142 -2.62 -14.64 -0.82
C SER A 142 -3.32 -13.70 0.18
N ARG A 143 -4.65 -13.69 0.13
CA ARG A 143 -5.54 -13.08 1.14
C ARG A 143 -6.59 -14.11 1.57
N ALA A 144 -6.36 -14.76 2.71
CA ALA A 144 -7.26 -15.80 3.23
C ALA A 144 -8.46 -15.25 4.05
N CYS A 145 -8.58 -13.92 4.18
CA CYS A 145 -9.66 -13.28 4.93
C CYS A 145 -10.30 -12.14 4.12
N GLN A 146 -11.27 -11.43 4.72
CA GLN A 146 -12.00 -10.34 4.06
C GLN A 146 -11.40 -8.94 4.36
N LEU A 147 -10.13 -8.86 4.81
CA LEU A 147 -9.46 -7.60 5.14
C LEU A 147 -9.55 -6.61 3.98
N GLY A 148 -10.07 -5.42 4.24
CA GLY A 148 -10.26 -4.35 3.28
C GLY A 148 -11.64 -4.30 2.62
N ASN A 149 -12.50 -5.30 2.85
CA ASN A 149 -13.92 -5.18 2.49
C ASN A 149 -14.64 -4.19 3.42
N ILE A 150 -15.91 -3.87 3.11
CA ILE A 150 -16.70 -2.90 3.89
C ILE A 150 -16.70 -3.28 5.38
N GLY A 151 -16.21 -2.38 6.22
CA GLY A 151 -16.13 -2.57 7.68
C GLY A 151 -15.00 -3.51 8.16
N GLN A 152 -14.32 -4.20 7.26
CA GLN A 152 -13.32 -5.23 7.61
C GLN A 152 -11.91 -4.62 7.63
N THR A 153 -11.46 -4.16 8.79
CA THR A 153 -10.13 -3.55 8.97
C THR A 153 -9.22 -4.30 9.95
N LYS A 154 -9.73 -5.36 10.58
CA LYS A 154 -8.98 -6.20 11.51
C LYS A 154 -8.16 -7.25 10.76
N LEU A 155 -6.87 -7.31 11.06
CA LEU A 155 -5.95 -8.29 10.46
C LEU A 155 -6.24 -9.67 11.06
N CYS A 156 -6.30 -10.71 10.23
CA CYS A 156 -6.50 -12.09 10.69
C CYS A 156 -5.18 -12.76 11.11
N ASN A 157 -5.24 -13.86 11.86
CA ASN A 157 -4.08 -14.65 12.32
C ASN A 157 -3.78 -15.89 11.44
N GLN A 158 -4.46 -16.05 10.30
CA GLN A 158 -4.26 -17.21 9.45
C GLN A 158 -2.87 -17.17 8.79
N SER A 159 -2.10 -18.26 8.94
CA SER A 159 -0.75 -18.40 8.37
C SER A 159 -0.75 -18.34 6.84
N THR A 160 -1.85 -18.72 6.20
CA THR A 160 -2.05 -18.67 4.74
C THR A 160 -2.39 -17.27 4.21
N CYS A 161 -2.54 -16.26 5.08
CA CYS A 161 -2.90 -14.90 4.68
C CYS A 161 -1.66 -14.01 4.51
N GLY A 162 -1.02 -14.06 3.34
CA GLY A 162 0.19 -13.27 3.04
C GLY A 162 -0.01 -11.76 3.24
N ILE A 163 -1.15 -11.20 2.85
CA ILE A 163 -1.47 -9.78 3.09
C ILE A 163 -1.43 -9.45 4.59
N CYS A 164 -2.11 -10.23 5.44
CA CYS A 164 -2.10 -9.97 6.88
C CYS A 164 -0.73 -10.23 7.50
N GLY A 165 0.01 -11.24 7.01
CA GLY A 165 1.39 -11.52 7.44
C GLY A 165 2.30 -10.32 7.20
N VAL A 166 2.34 -9.82 5.96
CA VAL A 166 3.14 -8.63 5.60
C VAL A 166 2.72 -7.42 6.42
N LEU A 167 1.42 -7.15 6.58
CA LEU A 167 0.97 -6.00 7.37
C LEU A 167 1.34 -6.12 8.85
N LYS A 168 1.48 -7.34 9.39
CA LYS A 168 1.83 -7.58 10.80
C LYS A 168 3.30 -7.46 11.10
N THR A 169 4.12 -8.02 10.22
CA THR A 169 5.54 -8.23 10.49
C THR A 169 6.45 -7.43 9.57
N SER A 170 5.86 -6.63 8.67
CA SER A 170 6.53 -6.18 7.45
C SER A 170 7.02 -7.37 6.62
N TYR A 171 7.88 -7.10 5.65
CA TYR A 171 8.47 -8.13 4.79
C TYR A 171 9.59 -8.89 5.51
N LYS A 172 9.64 -10.20 5.26
CA LYS A 172 10.66 -11.12 5.79
C LYS A 172 11.20 -11.99 4.65
N VAL A 173 12.43 -11.73 4.22
CA VAL A 173 13.13 -12.48 3.17
C VAL A 173 13.33 -13.94 3.58
N GLY A 174 13.57 -14.20 4.87
CA GLY A 174 13.75 -15.57 5.39
C GLY A 174 12.51 -16.48 5.29
N VAL A 175 11.33 -15.95 4.95
CA VAL A 175 10.12 -16.75 4.65
C VAL A 175 9.71 -16.64 3.18
N ALA A 176 10.55 -16.04 2.35
CA ALA A 176 10.31 -15.99 0.91
C ALA A 176 10.42 -17.38 0.28
N ASN A 177 9.67 -17.60 -0.80
CA ASN A 177 9.77 -18.83 -1.56
C ASN A 177 11.14 -18.91 -2.23
N ALA A 178 11.96 -19.88 -1.80
CA ALA A 178 13.30 -20.11 -2.34
C ALA A 178 13.29 -20.57 -3.81
N SER A 179 12.15 -21.11 -4.30
CA SER A 179 11.98 -21.59 -5.67
C SER A 179 11.67 -20.49 -6.69
N GLY A 180 11.70 -19.22 -6.28
CA GLY A 180 11.54 -18.08 -7.18
C GLY A 180 12.62 -18.05 -8.26
N GLY A 181 12.33 -17.46 -9.42
CA GLY A 181 13.24 -17.42 -10.57
C GLY A 181 14.59 -16.75 -10.27
N PHE A 182 14.66 -15.87 -9.28
CA PHE A 182 15.86 -15.20 -8.80
C PHE A 182 16.20 -15.57 -7.35
N GLY A 183 15.73 -16.75 -6.90
CA GLY A 183 15.95 -17.28 -5.55
C GLY A 183 15.10 -16.66 -4.45
N ALA A 184 15.54 -16.86 -3.21
CA ALA A 184 14.84 -16.43 -2.00
C ALA A 184 14.93 -14.91 -1.79
N GLY A 185 13.93 -14.19 -2.30
CA GLY A 185 13.80 -12.74 -2.17
C GLY A 185 12.36 -12.29 -2.14
N VAL A 186 12.13 -11.01 -1.84
CA VAL A 186 10.79 -10.41 -1.92
C VAL A 186 10.55 -9.94 -3.35
N TYR A 187 9.64 -10.62 -4.05
CA TYR A 187 9.26 -10.29 -5.41
C TYR A 187 8.21 -9.19 -5.43
N THR A 188 8.51 -8.16 -6.21
CA THR A 188 7.59 -7.07 -6.54
C THR A 188 7.63 -6.82 -8.03
N SER A 189 6.75 -5.94 -8.53
CA SER A 189 6.74 -5.56 -9.94
C SER A 189 6.40 -4.09 -10.09
N THR A 190 6.98 -3.44 -11.09
CA THR A 190 6.57 -2.10 -11.50
C THR A 190 5.33 -2.13 -12.41
N ALA A 191 5.02 -3.28 -13.00
CA ALA A 191 3.83 -3.57 -13.79
C ALA A 191 2.74 -4.19 -12.89
N SER A 192 1.61 -3.50 -12.74
CA SER A 192 0.55 -3.95 -11.83
C SER A 192 -0.13 -5.24 -12.31
N ASN A 193 -0.22 -5.46 -13.63
CA ASN A 193 -0.70 -6.70 -14.22
C ASN A 193 0.17 -7.91 -13.81
N LYS A 194 1.50 -7.76 -13.72
CA LYS A 194 2.38 -8.85 -13.31
C LYS A 194 2.19 -9.21 -11.84
N ALA A 195 2.10 -8.21 -10.94
CA ALA A 195 1.80 -8.48 -9.54
C ALA A 195 0.38 -9.07 -9.35
N HIS A 196 -0.56 -8.73 -10.23
CA HIS A 196 -1.91 -9.27 -10.21
C HIS A 196 -1.96 -10.78 -10.46
N GLU A 197 -1.00 -11.35 -11.20
CA GLU A 197 -0.92 -12.81 -11.42
C GLU A 197 -0.78 -13.61 -10.11
N TYR A 198 -0.35 -12.96 -9.03
CA TYR A 198 -0.08 -13.58 -7.72
C TYR A 198 -1.15 -13.29 -6.67
N ILE A 199 -2.26 -12.64 -7.03
CA ILE A 199 -3.38 -12.44 -6.10
C ILE A 199 -4.31 -13.65 -6.16
N GLY A 200 -4.78 -14.10 -4.99
CA GLY A 200 -5.81 -15.14 -4.92
C GLY A 200 -7.21 -14.62 -5.28
N SER A 201 -8.20 -15.52 -5.25
CA SER A 201 -9.62 -15.23 -5.55
C SER A 201 -10.20 -14.07 -4.73
N ASN A 202 -9.78 -13.93 -3.47
CA ASN A 202 -10.06 -12.76 -2.64
C ASN A 202 -9.13 -11.60 -3.03
N GLY A 203 -9.16 -11.14 -4.28
CA GLY A 203 -8.15 -10.25 -4.87
C GLY A 203 -7.80 -9.01 -4.04
N ALA A 204 -6.53 -8.93 -3.60
CA ALA A 204 -5.95 -7.76 -2.98
C ALA A 204 -4.44 -7.68 -3.27
N MET A 205 -3.91 -6.47 -3.26
CA MET A 205 -2.53 -6.19 -3.64
C MET A 205 -1.94 -5.09 -2.76
N LEU A 206 -0.64 -5.18 -2.48
CA LEU A 206 0.09 -4.13 -1.78
C LEU A 206 0.84 -3.25 -2.79
N LEU A 207 0.74 -1.93 -2.60
CA LEU A 207 1.61 -0.95 -3.24
C LEU A 207 2.66 -0.52 -2.22
N ASN A 208 3.92 -0.75 -2.56
CA ASN A 208 5.06 -0.64 -1.65
C ASN A 208 6.01 0.45 -2.10
N LYS A 209 6.75 1.01 -1.16
CA LYS A 209 7.99 1.72 -1.48
C LYS A 209 9.15 0.75 -1.37
N VAL A 210 9.98 0.70 -2.40
CA VAL A 210 11.11 -0.22 -2.52
C VAL A 210 12.37 0.58 -2.84
N CYS A 211 13.41 0.41 -2.04
CA CYS A 211 14.73 1.03 -2.21
C CYS A 211 15.63 0.10 -3.02
N LEU A 212 15.85 0.44 -4.30
CA LEU A 212 16.55 -0.45 -5.23
C LEU A 212 18.07 -0.37 -5.20
N GLY A 213 18.64 0.78 -4.81
CA GLY A 213 20.09 0.94 -4.74
C GLY A 213 20.83 0.68 -6.06
N ASN A 214 21.93 -0.07 -5.99
CA ASN A 214 22.59 -0.60 -7.17
C ASN A 214 21.81 -1.82 -7.69
N VAL A 215 21.33 -1.73 -8.94
CA VAL A 215 20.42 -2.73 -9.53
C VAL A 215 21.21 -3.67 -10.42
N TYR A 216 21.10 -4.97 -10.17
CA TYR A 216 21.54 -5.98 -11.11
C TYR A 216 20.43 -6.20 -12.13
N ASN A 217 20.65 -5.77 -13.38
CA ASN A 217 19.69 -5.97 -14.47
C ASN A 217 19.93 -7.32 -15.12
N ALA A 218 19.09 -8.31 -14.77
CA ALA A 218 19.15 -9.63 -15.39
C ALA A 218 18.64 -9.58 -16.83
N SER A 219 19.35 -10.24 -17.74
CA SER A 219 19.02 -10.36 -19.16
C SER A 219 18.14 -11.57 -19.47
N HIS A 220 18.18 -12.61 -18.63
CA HIS A 220 17.35 -13.80 -18.79
C HIS A 220 16.83 -14.30 -17.44
N PHE A 221 15.72 -15.03 -17.50
CA PHE A 221 15.12 -15.68 -16.34
C PHE A 221 16.12 -16.66 -15.70
N ARG A 222 16.22 -16.65 -14.37
CA ARG A 222 17.16 -17.51 -13.61
C ARG A 222 18.65 -17.28 -13.87
N GLN A 223 19.04 -16.11 -14.40
CA GLN A 223 20.45 -15.74 -14.54
C GLN A 223 21.22 -15.77 -13.20
N VAL A 224 20.55 -15.39 -12.12
CA VAL A 224 21.08 -15.43 -10.75
C VAL A 224 20.02 -15.98 -9.81
N THR A 225 20.42 -16.71 -8.78
CA THR A 225 19.51 -17.28 -7.75
C THR A 225 19.75 -16.67 -6.36
N SER A 226 20.54 -15.60 -6.30
CA SER A 226 20.78 -14.78 -5.12
C SER A 226 21.25 -13.40 -5.56
N LEU A 227 21.35 -12.46 -4.62
CA LEU A 227 21.86 -11.11 -4.90
C LEU A 227 23.35 -11.16 -5.26
N PRO A 228 23.76 -10.72 -6.46
CA PRO A 228 25.17 -10.66 -6.80
C PRO A 228 25.93 -9.65 -5.92
N PRO A 229 27.22 -9.90 -5.60
CA PRO A 229 28.03 -8.97 -4.81
C PRO A 229 28.04 -7.55 -5.40
N GLY A 230 27.93 -6.54 -4.53
CA GLY A 230 27.94 -5.13 -4.93
C GLY A 230 26.58 -4.56 -5.38
N TYR A 231 25.52 -5.36 -5.40
CA TYR A 231 24.16 -4.94 -5.73
C TYR A 231 23.25 -4.91 -4.51
N ASN A 232 22.06 -4.30 -4.64
CA ASN A 232 21.03 -4.23 -3.59
C ASN A 232 19.68 -4.84 -4.05
N SER A 233 19.49 -5.01 -5.35
CA SER A 233 18.29 -5.61 -5.93
C SER A 233 18.58 -6.25 -7.28
N VAL A 234 17.70 -7.16 -7.69
CA VAL A 234 17.68 -7.73 -9.04
C VAL A 234 16.43 -7.24 -9.75
N VAL A 235 16.59 -6.80 -11.01
CA VAL A 235 15.48 -6.43 -11.88
C VAL A 235 15.55 -7.27 -13.16
N PHE A 236 14.43 -7.87 -13.53
CA PHE A 236 14.25 -8.58 -14.79
C PHE A 236 13.08 -7.96 -15.55
N ASN A 237 13.37 -7.34 -16.70
CA ASN A 237 12.39 -6.67 -17.54
C ASN A 237 11.96 -7.58 -18.69
N ASN A 238 11.24 -8.66 -18.37
CA ASN A 238 10.64 -9.49 -19.40
C ASN A 238 9.54 -8.74 -20.19
N ASP A 239 9.32 -9.14 -21.45
CA ASP A 239 8.37 -8.48 -22.35
C ASP A 239 8.58 -6.96 -22.45
N GLY A 240 9.85 -6.51 -22.54
CA GLY A 240 10.17 -5.08 -22.55
C GLY A 240 9.77 -4.33 -21.27
N GLY A 241 9.61 -5.05 -20.15
CA GLY A 241 9.18 -4.51 -18.86
C GLY A 241 7.68 -4.66 -18.55
N GLN A 242 6.87 -5.14 -19.49
CA GLN A 242 5.42 -5.41 -19.28
C GLN A 242 5.17 -6.50 -18.23
N THR A 243 6.15 -7.39 -18.04
CA THR A 243 6.14 -8.43 -16.99
C THR A 243 7.34 -8.29 -16.06
N ASN A 244 7.71 -7.04 -15.73
CA ASN A 244 8.80 -6.71 -14.80
C ASN A 244 8.74 -7.53 -13.50
N GLU A 245 9.89 -8.04 -13.08
CA GLU A 245 10.12 -8.57 -11.74
C GLU A 245 11.24 -7.77 -11.08
N THR A 246 10.98 -7.30 -9.86
CA THR A 246 11.91 -6.51 -9.04
C THR A 246 12.03 -7.19 -7.69
N ILE A 247 13.22 -7.69 -7.38
CA ILE A 247 13.51 -8.54 -6.23
C ILE A 247 14.46 -7.82 -5.28
N VAL A 248 14.11 -7.80 -3.99
CA VAL A 248 14.98 -7.33 -2.92
C VAL A 248 15.27 -8.46 -1.93
N TYR A 249 16.46 -8.45 -1.37
CA TYR A 249 16.99 -9.53 -0.53
C TYR A 249 17.25 -9.10 0.91
N GLU A 250 16.81 -7.89 1.28
CA GLU A 250 16.83 -7.38 2.66
C GLU A 250 15.43 -6.96 3.12
N ASN A 251 15.07 -7.30 4.35
CA ASN A 251 13.76 -6.97 4.95
C ASN A 251 13.47 -5.46 4.93
N ASP A 252 14.52 -4.65 5.07
CA ASP A 252 14.43 -3.19 5.22
C ASP A 252 14.47 -2.45 3.88
N ALA A 253 14.56 -3.17 2.76
CA ALA A 253 14.51 -2.56 1.44
C ALA A 253 13.08 -2.16 1.01
N ILE A 254 12.04 -2.59 1.73
CA ILE A 254 10.65 -2.49 1.27
C ILE A 254 9.67 -2.20 2.42
N ARG A 255 8.68 -1.33 2.19
CA ARG A 255 7.56 -1.11 3.11
C ARG A 255 6.20 -1.03 2.40
N PRO A 256 5.15 -1.66 2.95
CA PRO A 256 3.80 -1.54 2.42
C PRO A 256 3.21 -0.15 2.70
N VAL A 257 2.71 0.51 1.64
CA VAL A 257 2.18 1.86 1.76
C VAL A 257 0.67 1.89 1.60
N PHE A 258 0.14 1.11 0.64
CA PHE A 258 -1.29 0.99 0.40
C PHE A 258 -1.70 -0.46 0.21
N LEU A 259 -2.91 -0.78 0.66
CA LEU A 259 -3.64 -1.99 0.31
C LEU A 259 -4.70 -1.62 -0.74
N ILE A 260 -4.70 -2.32 -1.87
CA ILE A 260 -5.66 -2.18 -2.96
C ILE A 260 -6.53 -3.43 -2.96
N VAL A 261 -7.85 -3.28 -2.98
CA VAL A 261 -8.84 -4.37 -2.98
C VAL A 261 -9.67 -4.25 -4.25
N PHE A 262 -9.89 -5.38 -4.92
CA PHE A 262 -10.60 -5.48 -6.19
C PHE A 262 -11.99 -6.11 -6.05
#